data_AF-A0A382WD02-F1
#
_entry.id   AF-A0A382WD02-F1
#
_cell.length_a   1.000
_cell.length_b   1.000
_cell.length_c   1.000
_cell.angle_alpha   90.00
_cell.angle_beta   90.00
_cell.angle_gamma   90.00
#
_symmetry.space_group_name_H-M   'P 1'
#
loop_
_entity.id
_entity.type
_entity.pdbx_description
1 polymer ?
#
loop_
_entity_poly.entity_id
_entity_poly.type
_entity_poly.pdbx_seq_one_letter_code
_entity_poly.pdbx_strand_id
1 'polypeptide(L)'
;ELDVGDSLIICGSVKNKTVNLEKIKIVELVPRFSKPSNPVCKCGKRTHSSGKDSYYRCNDCGEKYDRPPPIEIRSGLELKWYEPPASARRHLSTPISLMG
;
A
#
# COMPACT_ATOMS: atom_id res chain seq x y z
N GLU A 1 -4.48 3.53 0.24
CA GLU A 1 -3.91 3.32 -1.12
C GLU A 1 -2.47 3.80 -1.18
N LEU A 2 -2.15 5.01 -0.70
CA LEU A 2 -0.77 5.45 -0.53
C LEU A 2 -0.09 4.74 0.66
N ASP A 3 1.22 4.51 0.52
CA ASP A 3 2.11 4.00 1.56
C ASP A 3 3.29 4.95 1.80
N VAL A 4 3.95 4.81 2.95
CA VAL A 4 5.14 5.61 3.29
C VAL A 4 6.24 5.32 2.28
N GLY A 5 6.79 6.39 1.69
CA GLY A 5 7.82 6.32 0.66
C GLY A 5 7.29 6.58 -0.75
N ASP A 6 5.98 6.55 -0.97
CA ASP A 6 5.39 6.97 -2.24
C ASP A 6 5.77 8.43 -2.56
N SER A 7 6.14 8.69 -3.81
CA SER A 7 6.57 10.01 -4.28
C SER A 7 5.43 10.71 -5.00
N LEU A 8 5.17 11.96 -4.61
CA LEU A 8 3.96 12.69 -4.97
C LEU A 8 4.28 14.13 -5.37
N ILE A 9 3.52 14.66 -6.32
CA ILE A 9 3.39 16.11 -6.53
C ILE A 9 1.99 16.51 -6.04
N ILE A 10 1.91 17.50 -5.15
CA ILE A 10 0.64 17.99 -4.62
C ILE A 10 0.40 19.44 -5.03
N CYS A 11 -0.84 19.77 -5.35
CA CYS A 11 -1.29 21.14 -5.55
C CYS A 11 -2.40 21.44 -4.55
N GLY A 12 -2.32 22.59 -3.88
CA GLY A 12 -3.30 22.96 -2.88
C GLY A 12 -2.97 24.25 -2.17
N SER A 13 -3.90 24.73 -1.36
CA SER A 13 -3.70 25.88 -0.48
C SER A 13 -3.22 25.42 0.90
N VAL A 14 -2.34 26.21 1.52
CA VAL A 14 -1.90 25.96 2.90
C VAL A 14 -2.79 26.71 3.87
N LYS A 15 -3.37 26.00 4.83
CA LYS A 15 -4.12 26.58 5.95
C LYS A 15 -3.83 25.78 7.21
N ASN A 16 -3.59 26.47 8.34
CA ASN A 16 -3.36 25.83 9.64
C ASN A 16 -2.26 24.74 9.62
N LYS A 17 -1.14 24.98 8.92
CA LYS A 17 -0.03 24.02 8.73
C LYS A 17 -0.42 22.72 7.98
N THR A 18 -1.53 22.74 7.26
CA THR A 18 -2.00 21.62 6.42
C THR A 18 -2.17 22.10 4.98
N VAL A 19 -1.93 21.20 4.01
CA VAL A 19 -2.25 21.44 2.60
C VAL A 19 -3.66 20.91 2.30
N ASN A 20 -4.54 21.77 1.82
CA ASN A 20 -5.85 21.37 1.29
C ASN A 20 -5.66 20.93 -0.16
N LEU A 21 -5.67 19.61 -0.40
CA LEU A 21 -5.39 19.04 -1.72
C LEU A 21 -6.46 19.44 -2.75
N GLU A 22 -6.01 20.03 -3.84
CA GLU A 22 -6.81 20.36 -5.02
C GLU A 22 -6.48 19.44 -6.19
N LYS A 23 -5.22 18.97 -6.30
CA LYS A 23 -4.75 17.93 -7.24
C LYS A 23 -3.58 17.17 -6.62
N ILE A 24 -3.40 15.91 -7.03
CA ILE A 24 -2.26 15.08 -6.64
C ILE A 24 -1.78 14.26 -7.84
N LYS A 25 -0.47 14.22 -8.08
CA LYS A 25 0.18 13.32 -9.04
C LYS A 25 0.90 12.22 -8.27
N ILE A 26 0.62 10.97 -8.63
CA ILE A 26 1.43 9.84 -8.21
C ILE A 26 2.63 9.77 -9.16
N VAL A 27 3.84 9.98 -8.62
CA VAL A 27 5.09 9.97 -9.41
C VAL A 27 5.73 8.59 -9.36
N GLU A 28 5.84 8.04 -8.16
CA GLU A 28 6.43 6.73 -7.93
C GLU A 28 5.69 6.05 -6.78
N LEU A 29 5.51 4.74 -6.91
CA LEU A 29 4.90 3.89 -5.90
C LEU A 29 5.94 2.93 -5.38
N VAL A 30 6.10 2.85 -4.06
CA VAL A 30 7.01 1.88 -3.46
C VAL A 30 6.46 0.45 -3.62
N PRO A 31 7.35 -0.57 -3.72
CA PRO A 31 6.93 -1.96 -3.68
C PRO A 31 6.16 -2.27 -2.40
N ARG A 32 5.03 -2.98 -2.55
CA ARG A 32 4.14 -3.35 -1.46
C ARG A 32 4.15 -4.86 -1.28
N PHE A 33 4.03 -5.32 -0.04
CA PHE A 33 4.06 -6.74 0.27
C PHE A 33 2.95 -7.14 1.22
N SER A 34 2.35 -8.30 0.94
CA SER A 34 1.43 -8.97 1.84
C SER A 34 2.11 -10.14 2.53
N LYS A 35 1.58 -10.50 3.70
CA LYS A 35 2.01 -11.71 4.39
C LYS A 35 1.46 -12.94 3.63
N PRO A 36 2.31 -13.88 3.19
CA PRO A 36 1.85 -15.15 2.66
C PRO A 36 1.05 -15.95 3.69
N SER A 37 0.25 -16.89 3.20
CA SER A 37 -0.36 -17.90 4.07
C SER A 37 0.70 -18.69 4.83
N ASN A 38 0.42 -19.05 6.09
CA ASN A 38 1.32 -19.89 6.86
C ASN A 38 1.54 -21.25 6.15
N PRO A 39 2.76 -21.82 6.20
CA PRO A 39 3.03 -23.14 5.65
C PRO A 39 2.04 -24.20 6.15
N VAL A 40 1.78 -25.19 5.30
CA VAL A 40 0.99 -26.37 5.67
C VAL A 40 1.95 -27.47 6.11
N CYS A 41 1.70 -28.05 7.27
CA CYS A 41 2.48 -29.16 7.78
C CYS A 41 2.29 -30.41 6.90
N LYS A 42 3.25 -31.34 6.91
CA LYS A 42 3.12 -32.65 6.25
C LYS A 42 1.92 -33.46 6.75
N CYS A 43 1.41 -33.18 7.96
CA CYS A 43 0.19 -33.77 8.50
C CYS A 43 -1.11 -33.10 8.00
N GLY A 44 -1.02 -32.10 7.12
CA GLY A 44 -2.15 -31.37 6.53
C GLY A 44 -2.66 -30.18 7.35
N LYS A 45 -2.24 -30.03 8.60
CA LYS A 45 -2.67 -28.92 9.46
C LYS A 45 -1.87 -27.64 9.20
N ARG A 46 -2.49 -26.49 9.42
CA ARG A 46 -1.83 -25.18 9.35
C ARG A 46 -0.82 -25.03 10.49
N THR A 47 0.32 -24.42 10.16
CA THR A 47 1.36 -24.08 11.15
C THR A 47 1.10 -22.70 11.77
N HIS A 48 1.70 -22.45 12.93
CA HIS A 48 1.61 -21.19 13.66
C HIS A 48 2.98 -20.51 13.76
N SER A 49 3.00 -19.18 13.75
CA SER A 49 4.25 -18.42 13.90
C SER A 49 4.81 -18.60 15.31
N SER A 50 6.12 -18.82 15.42
CA SER A 50 6.83 -18.92 16.72
C SER A 50 7.42 -17.58 17.18
N GLY A 51 7.06 -16.47 16.54
CA GLY A 51 7.56 -15.13 16.86
C GLY A 51 8.06 -14.38 15.63
N LYS A 52 8.43 -13.10 15.82
CA LYS A 52 9.04 -12.29 14.76
C LYS A 52 10.37 -12.93 14.34
N ASP A 53 10.62 -12.97 13.04
CA ASP A 53 11.83 -13.50 12.40
C ASP A 53 12.24 -14.94 12.78
N SER A 54 11.27 -15.72 13.27
CA SER A 54 11.43 -17.14 13.62
C SER A 54 10.63 -18.04 12.67
N TYR A 55 10.72 -19.36 12.91
CA TYR A 55 10.06 -20.42 12.16
C TYR A 55 8.56 -20.54 12.48
N TYR A 56 7.85 -21.22 11.59
CA TYR A 56 6.49 -21.71 11.83
C TYR A 56 6.52 -23.10 12.41
N ARG A 57 5.65 -23.40 13.38
CA ARG A 57 5.58 -24.71 14.04
C ARG A 57 4.22 -25.35 13.86
N CYS A 58 4.19 -26.65 13.63
CA CYS A 58 2.98 -27.44 13.78
C CYS A 58 2.76 -27.77 15.26
N ASN A 59 1.60 -27.42 15.82
CA ASN A 59 1.31 -27.69 17.23
C ASN A 59 1.17 -29.19 17.54
N ASP A 60 0.72 -29.99 16.58
CA ASP A 60 0.53 -31.44 16.78
C ASP A 60 1.79 -32.26 16.54
N CYS A 61 2.51 -32.00 15.43
CA CYS A 61 3.72 -32.75 15.09
C CYS A 61 4.98 -32.20 15.75
N GLY A 62 4.94 -30.94 16.19
CA GLY A 62 6.12 -30.22 16.71
C GLY A 62 7.12 -29.76 15.64
N GLU A 63 6.95 -30.20 14.39
CA GLU A 63 7.79 -29.89 13.23
C GLU A 63 7.86 -28.39 12.93
N LYS A 64 9.01 -27.99 12.37
CA LYS A 64 9.33 -26.58 12.07
C LYS A 64 9.40 -26.36 10.56
N TYR A 65 8.96 -25.18 10.16
CA TYR A 65 8.86 -24.76 8.76
C TYR A 65 9.41 -23.35 8.63
N ASP A 66 10.12 -23.09 7.55
CA ASP A 66 10.67 -21.78 7.29
C ASP A 66 9.58 -20.74 7.08
N ARG A 67 9.93 -19.48 7.33
CA ARG A 67 9.05 -18.36 7.01
C ARG A 67 9.02 -18.16 5.50
N PRO A 68 7.86 -18.28 4.86
CA PRO A 68 7.75 -17.98 3.44
C PRO A 68 8.04 -16.48 3.19
N PRO A 69 8.68 -16.15 2.06
CA PRO A 69 8.95 -14.76 1.71
C PRO A 69 7.65 -13.96 1.54
N PRO A 70 7.66 -12.65 1.81
CA PRO A 70 6.53 -11.77 1.52
C PRO A 70 6.10 -11.86 0.04
N ILE A 71 4.80 -11.71 -0.22
CA ILE A 71 4.26 -11.73 -1.58
C ILE A 71 4.08 -10.29 -2.03
N GLU A 72 4.73 -9.90 -3.13
CA GLU A 72 4.55 -8.58 -3.71
C GLU A 72 3.09 -8.40 -4.16
N ILE A 73 2.52 -7.24 -3.83
CA ILE A 73 1.16 -6.86 -4.22
C ILE A 73 1.21 -5.58 -5.05
N ARG A 74 0.39 -5.54 -6.10
CA ARG A 74 0.25 -4.34 -6.93
C ARG A 74 -0.68 -3.35 -6.24
N SER A 75 -0.30 -2.07 -6.29
CA SER A 75 -1.21 -1.00 -5.92
C SER A 75 -2.38 -0.91 -6.90
N GLY A 76 -3.55 -0.48 -6.41
CA GLY A 76 -4.66 -0.06 -7.27
C GLY A 76 -4.48 1.34 -7.85
N LEU A 77 -3.44 2.07 -7.41
CA LEU A 77 -3.10 3.39 -7.93
C LEU A 77 -2.31 3.30 -9.24
N GLU A 78 -2.59 4.24 -10.13
CA GLU A 78 -1.84 4.47 -11.36
C GLU A 78 -0.94 5.71 -11.21
N LEU A 79 0.18 5.74 -11.93
CA LEU A 79 1.10 6.88 -11.95
C LEU A 79 0.54 8.03 -12.79
N LYS A 80 -0.44 8.73 -12.25
CA LYS A 80 -1.18 9.80 -12.94
C LYS A 80 -1.60 10.92 -12.00
N TRP A 81 -2.21 11.95 -12.58
CA TRP A 81 -2.93 12.98 -11.84
C TRP A 81 -4.31 12.49 -11.41
N TYR A 82 -4.69 12.87 -10.19
CA TYR A 82 -6.02 12.73 -9.62
C TYR A 82 -6.51 14.11 -9.17
N GLU A 83 -7.81 14.37 -9.36
CA GLU A 83 -8.47 15.60 -8.89
C GLU A 83 -9.80 15.28 -8.19
N PRO A 84 -10.27 16.14 -7.26
CA PRO A 84 -11.61 16.06 -6.71
C PRO A 84 -12.69 16.15 -7.79
N PRO A 85 -13.93 15.69 -7.51
CA PRO A 85 -15.04 15.89 -8.42
C PRO A 85 -15.28 17.37 -8.71
N ALA A 86 -15.88 17.67 -9.86
CA ALA A 86 -16.16 19.05 -10.29
C ALA A 86 -16.93 19.87 -9.23
N SER A 87 -17.82 19.24 -8.45
CA SER A 87 -18.57 19.89 -7.36
C SER A 87 -17.70 20.39 -6.20
N ALA A 88 -16.49 19.84 -6.03
CA ALA A 88 -15.52 20.24 -5.02
C ALA A 88 -14.35 21.06 -5.59
N ARG A 89 -14.37 21.35 -6.91
CA ARG A 89 -13.33 22.12 -7.57
C ARG A 89 -13.40 23.58 -7.13
N ARG A 90 -12.26 24.13 -6.70
CA ARG A 90 -12.15 25.56 -6.40
C ARG A 90 -12.08 26.37 -7.70
N HIS A 91 -12.56 27.61 -7.64
CA HIS A 91 -12.64 28.50 -8.82
C HIS A 91 -11.33 28.67 -9.59
N LEU A 92 -10.19 28.66 -8.89
CA LEU A 92 -8.86 28.85 -9.49
C LEU A 92 -8.15 27.55 -9.87
N SER A 93 -8.71 26.39 -9.54
CA SER A 93 -8.05 25.11 -9.81
C SER A 93 -8.27 24.71 -11.27
N THR A 94 -7.20 24.74 -12.07
CA THR A 94 -7.21 24.26 -13.46
C THR A 94 -7.55 22.77 -13.50
N PRO A 95 -8.60 22.34 -14.23
CA PRO A 95 -8.94 20.93 -14.41
C PRO A 95 -7.79 20.12 -15.05
N ILE A 96 -7.60 18.87 -14.65
CA ILE A 96 -6.61 17.95 -15.27
C ILE A 96 -6.84 17.83 -16.77
N SER A 97 -8.09 17.84 -17.25
CA SER A 97 -8.41 17.75 -18.68
C SER A 97 -7.89 18.93 -19.51
N LEU A 98 -7.45 20.02 -18.86
CA LEU A 98 -6.82 21.18 -19.50
C LEU A 98 -5.30 21.24 -19.27
N MET A 99 -4.74 20.26 -18.55
CA MET A 99 -3.30 20.14 -18.34
C MET A 99 -2.74 19.25 -19.44
N GLY A 100 -1.87 19.82 -20.28
CA GLY A 100 -1.22 19.13 -21.40
C GLY A 100 -0.27 18.02 -20.97
#